data_AF-A0A3B8XGX9-F1
#
_entry.id   AF-A0A3B8XGX9-F1
#
_cell.length_a   1.000
_cell.length_b   1.000
_cell.length_c   1.000
_cell.angle_alpha   90.00
_cell.angle_beta   90.00
_cell.angle_gamma   90.00
#
_symmetry.space_group_name_H-M   'P 1'
#
loop_
_entity.id
_entity.type
_entity.pdbx_description
1 polymer ?
#
loop_
_entity_poly.entity_id
_entity_poly.type
_entity_poly.pdbx_seq_one_letter_code
_entity_poly.pdbx_strand_id
1 'polypeptide(L)'
;AGMDMGIVNAGQLAIYDDIDPELRELVEDVILNRRDDATERLLEAAERYKGEGGKKREEDLSWREKPVNERITHSLVKGINAYIEEDVEEARHNFERPLHVIEGPLMDGMNVVG
;
A
#
# COMPACT_ATOMS: atom_id res chain seq x y z
N ALA A 1 11.92 16.65 -7.33
CA ALA A 1 10.89 17.71 -7.35
C ALA A 1 10.35 17.90 -5.93
N GLY A 2 9.98 19.12 -5.53
CA GLY A 2 9.58 19.46 -4.15
C GLY A 2 8.10 19.84 -4.04
N MET A 3 7.21 18.99 -4.55
CA MET A 3 5.76 19.19 -4.41
C MET A 3 5.33 18.79 -3.00
N ASP A 4 4.70 19.71 -2.28
CA ASP A 4 4.31 19.59 -0.86
C ASP A 4 2.80 19.38 -0.65
N MET A 5 1.97 19.83 -1.59
CA MET A 5 0.51 19.69 -1.54
C MET A 5 -0.10 19.39 -2.92
N GLY A 6 -1.20 18.63 -2.96
CA GLY A 6 -1.96 18.33 -4.16
C GLY A 6 -3.41 17.93 -3.85
N ILE A 7 -4.35 18.29 -4.73
CA ILE A 7 -5.75 17.84 -4.63
C ILE A 7 -5.82 16.43 -5.21
N VAL A 8 -6.12 15.45 -4.35
CA VAL A 8 -6.13 14.02 -4.71
C VAL A 8 -7.38 13.33 -4.17
N ASN A 9 -7.75 12.21 -4.78
CA ASN A 9 -8.70 11.28 -4.17
C ASN A 9 -7.94 10.31 -3.26
N ALA A 10 -7.96 10.57 -1.95
CA ALA A 10 -7.17 9.81 -0.97
C ALA A 10 -7.49 8.31 -0.96
N GLY A 11 -8.76 7.92 -1.18
CA GLY A 11 -9.18 6.52 -1.18
C GLY A 11 -8.75 5.73 -2.42
N GLN A 12 -8.15 6.38 -3.41
CA GLN A 12 -7.68 5.77 -4.66
C GLN A 12 -6.16 5.90 -4.85
N LEU A 13 -5.43 6.30 -3.81
CA LEU A 13 -3.97 6.35 -3.85
C LEU A 13 -3.41 4.93 -3.75
N ALA A 14 -2.85 4.43 -4.85
CA ALA A 14 -2.03 3.23 -4.84
C ALA A 14 -0.61 3.57 -4.37
N ILE A 15 0.01 2.66 -3.62
CA ILE A 15 1.44 2.76 -3.27
C ILE A 15 2.24 2.48 -4.54
N TYR A 16 3.16 3.38 -4.88
CA TYR A 16 3.91 3.34 -6.13
C TYR A 16 4.72 2.03 -6.31
N ASP A 17 5.27 1.47 -5.23
CA ASP A 17 6.03 0.21 -5.27
C ASP A 17 5.16 -1.04 -5.41
N ASP A 18 3.85 -0.94 -5.14
CA ASP A 18 2.91 -2.04 -5.36
C ASP A 18 2.37 -2.05 -6.80
N ILE A 19 2.67 -1.04 -7.62
CA ILE A 19 2.24 -1.00 -9.01
C ILE A 19 3.00 -2.06 -9.78
N ASP A 20 2.26 -2.88 -10.54
CA ASP A 20 2.86 -3.87 -11.45
C ASP A 20 3.99 -3.22 -12.28
N PRO A 21 5.21 -3.79 -12.32
CA PRO A 21 6.35 -3.15 -12.96
C PRO A 21 6.12 -2.81 -14.43
N GLU A 22 5.37 -3.63 -15.17
CA GLU A 22 5.06 -3.38 -16.58
C GLU A 22 4.11 -2.18 -16.71
N LEU A 23 3.05 -2.15 -15.91
CA LEU A 23 2.12 -1.01 -15.89
C LEU A 23 2.83 0.28 -15.46
N ARG A 24 3.73 0.20 -14.47
CA ARG A 24 4.50 1.34 -13.97
C ARG A 24 5.39 1.92 -15.07
N GLU A 25 6.11 1.07 -15.81
CA GLU A 25 6.96 1.51 -16.92
C GLU A 25 6.15 2.24 -18.00
N LEU A 26 4.98 1.69 -18.38
CA LEU A 26 4.10 2.27 -19.38
C LEU A 26 3.54 3.65 -18.96
N VAL A 27 3.16 3.81 -17.70
CA VAL A 27 2.65 5.08 -17.16
C VAL A 27 3.78 6.11 -17.06
N GLU A 28 4.96 5.71 -16.61
CA GLU A 28 6.12 6.59 -16.55
C GLU A 28 6.59 7.08 -17.92
N ASP A 29 6.55 6.21 -18.93
CA ASP A 29 6.87 6.57 -20.31
C ASP A 29 6.00 7.75 -20.78
N VAL A 30 4.71 7.75 -20.42
CA VAL A 30 3.76 8.81 -20.75
C VAL A 30 3.99 10.07 -19.89
N ILE A 31 4.05 9.93 -18.56
CA ILE A 31 4.17 11.09 -17.64
C ILE A 31 5.49 11.84 -17.84
N LEU A 32 6.59 11.10 -18.03
CA LEU A 32 7.94 11.66 -18.19
C LEU A 32 8.31 11.89 -19.66
N ASN A 33 7.42 11.57 -20.60
CA ASN A 33 7.63 11.72 -22.03
C ASN A 33 8.98 11.10 -22.50
N ARG A 34 9.24 9.85 -22.10
CA ARG A 34 10.54 9.18 -22.34
C ARG A 34 10.71 8.70 -23.79
N ARG A 35 9.60 8.57 -24.53
CA ARG A 35 9.54 7.98 -25.87
C ARG A 35 8.30 8.47 -26.64
N ASP A 36 8.39 8.47 -27.96
CA ASP A 36 7.34 9.03 -28.83
C ASP A 36 6.08 8.15 -28.93
N ASP A 37 6.21 6.83 -28.77
CA ASP A 37 5.14 5.83 -28.85
C ASP A 37 4.50 5.48 -27.48
N ALA A 38 4.80 6.25 -26.43
CA ALA A 38 4.34 5.99 -25.06
C ALA A 38 2.81 5.87 -24.95
N THR A 39 2.09 6.77 -25.62
CA THR A 39 0.62 6.81 -25.61
C THR A 39 0.01 5.56 -26.23
N GLU A 40 0.56 5.09 -27.36
CA GLU A 40 0.04 3.91 -28.07
C GLU A 40 0.23 2.64 -27.25
N ARG A 41 1.40 2.47 -26.65
CA ARG A 41 1.71 1.32 -25.78
C ARG A 41 0.81 1.27 -24.55
N LEU A 42 0.55 2.41 -23.91
CA LEU A 42 -0.36 2.46 -22.75
C LEU A 42 -1.79 2.13 -23.17
N LEU A 43 -2.26 2.62 -24.33
CA LEU A 43 -3.59 2.31 -24.86
C LEU A 43 -3.75 0.82 -25.19
N GLU A 44 -2.74 0.22 -25.81
CA GLU A 44 -2.74 -1.22 -26.10
C GLU A 44 -2.78 -2.05 -24.80
N ALA A 45 -2.00 -1.64 -23.80
CA ALA A 45 -2.01 -2.28 -22.50
C ALA A 45 -3.34 -2.10 -21.76
N ALA A 46 -4.01 -0.95 -21.91
CA ALA A 46 -5.27 -0.64 -21.25
C ALA A 46 -6.38 -1.64 -21.60
N GLU A 47 -6.37 -2.22 -22.81
CA GLU A 47 -7.32 -3.27 -23.20
C GLU A 47 -7.21 -4.53 -22.30
N ARG A 48 -6.02 -4.84 -21.76
CA ARG A 48 -5.82 -5.94 -20.81
C ARG A 48 -6.52 -5.70 -19.47
N TYR A 49 -6.67 -4.44 -19.09
CA TYR A 49 -7.32 -4.01 -17.84
C TYR A 49 -8.79 -3.62 -18.03
N LYS A 50 -9.26 -3.58 -19.29
CA LYS A 50 -10.61 -3.18 -19.69
C LYS A 50 -11.59 -4.31 -19.37
N GLY A 51 -12.14 -4.27 -18.16
CA GLY A 51 -13.04 -5.30 -17.62
C GLY A 51 -12.82 -5.56 -16.14
N GLU A 52 -11.70 -5.10 -15.57
CA GLU A 52 -11.45 -5.14 -14.13
C GLU A 52 -11.97 -3.90 -13.39
N GLY A 53 -12.56 -2.94 -14.13
CA GLY A 53 -13.27 -1.79 -13.59
C GLY A 53 -14.54 -2.20 -12.85
N GLY A 54 -14.37 -2.81 -11.68
CA GLY A 54 -15.48 -3.34 -10.89
C GLY A 54 -15.20 -4.68 -10.22
N LYS A 55 -14.02 -5.31 -10.41
CA LYS A 55 -13.55 -6.19 -9.33
C LYS A 55 -13.30 -5.25 -8.17
N LYS A 56 -14.22 -5.21 -7.21
CA LYS A 56 -13.82 -5.05 -5.81
C LYS A 56 -12.56 -5.90 -5.72
N ARG A 57 -11.40 -5.29 -5.47
CA ARG A 57 -10.33 -6.04 -4.83
C ARG A 57 -11.06 -6.69 -3.67
N GLU A 58 -11.36 -7.98 -3.77
CA GLU A 58 -11.64 -8.74 -2.58
C GLU A 58 -10.44 -8.42 -1.71
N GLU A 59 -10.71 -7.76 -0.58
CA GLU A 59 -9.65 -7.42 0.33
C GLU A 59 -8.89 -8.71 0.57
N ASP A 60 -7.65 -8.74 0.08
CA ASP A 60 -6.80 -9.90 0.25
C ASP A 60 -6.49 -9.94 1.74
N LEU A 61 -7.27 -10.72 2.47
CA LEU A 61 -7.13 -10.88 3.92
C LEU A 61 -6.06 -11.91 4.29
N SER A 62 -5.24 -12.39 3.34
CA SER A 62 -4.14 -13.32 3.63
C SER A 62 -3.15 -12.77 4.67
N TRP A 63 -2.98 -11.45 4.74
CA TRP A 63 -2.16 -10.81 5.77
C TRP A 63 -2.69 -11.03 7.19
N ARG A 64 -3.99 -11.32 7.37
CA ARG A 64 -4.59 -11.63 8.69
C ARG A 64 -4.12 -12.97 9.26
N GLU A 65 -3.62 -13.87 8.43
CA GLU A 65 -3.10 -15.18 8.87
C GLU A 65 -1.68 -15.09 9.45
N LYS A 66 -1.04 -13.92 9.32
CA LYS A 66 0.32 -13.68 9.81
C LYS A 66 0.36 -13.43 11.33
N PRO A 67 1.55 -13.55 11.96
CA PRO A 67 1.76 -13.17 13.35
C PRO A 67 1.36 -11.71 13.62
N VAL A 68 0.85 -11.42 14.82
CA VAL A 68 0.31 -10.10 15.21
C VAL A 68 1.26 -8.94 14.91
N ASN A 69 2.57 -9.11 15.12
CA ASN A 69 3.57 -8.07 14.84
C ASN A 69 3.64 -7.73 13.34
N GLU A 70 3.52 -8.72 12.45
CA GLU A 70 3.49 -8.51 11.01
C GLU A 70 2.17 -7.86 10.56
N ARG A 71 1.06 -8.18 11.24
CA ARG A 71 -0.24 -7.55 10.97
C ARG A 71 -0.28 -6.08 11.34
N ILE A 72 0.30 -5.73 12.50
CA ILE A 72 0.47 -4.33 12.94
C ILE A 72 1.35 -3.60 11.94
N THR A 73 2.49 -4.18 11.54
CA THR A 73 3.39 -3.60 10.54
C THR A 73 2.67 -3.38 9.21
N HIS A 74 1.95 -4.38 8.71
CA HIS A 74 1.18 -4.29 7.47
C HIS A 74 0.13 -3.17 7.55
N SER A 75 -0.61 -3.09 8.66
CA SER A 75 -1.63 -2.07 8.88
C SER A 75 -1.04 -0.67 8.89
N LEU A 76 0.13 -0.49 9.50
CA LEU A 76 0.85 0.79 9.53
C LEU A 76 1.38 1.19 8.14
N VAL A 77 1.95 0.24 7.39
CA VAL A 77 2.50 0.49 6.05
C VAL A 77 1.42 0.78 5.02
N LYS A 78 0.28 0.08 5.09
CA LYS A 78 -0.84 0.23 4.17
C LYS A 78 -1.88 1.26 4.63
N GLY A 79 -1.74 1.82 5.84
CA GLY A 79 -2.69 2.79 6.41
C GLY A 79 -4.06 2.22 6.75
N ILE A 80 -4.13 0.95 7.15
CA ILE A 80 -5.38 0.23 7.47
C ILE A 80 -5.74 0.46 8.95
N ASN A 81 -6.93 1.01 9.24
CA ASN A 81 -7.39 1.20 10.63
C ASN A 81 -8.31 0.08 11.15
N ALA A 82 -8.82 -0.79 10.27
CA ALA A 82 -9.95 -1.65 10.58
C ALA A 82 -9.70 -2.67 11.70
N TYR A 83 -8.44 -3.10 11.89
CA TYR A 83 -8.06 -4.17 12.82
C TYR A 83 -7.00 -3.74 13.85
N ILE A 84 -6.65 -2.46 13.88
CA ILE A 84 -5.50 -1.99 14.66
C ILE A 84 -5.72 -2.13 16.17
N GLU A 85 -6.94 -1.91 16.66
CA GLU A 85 -7.28 -2.04 18.08
C GLU A 85 -7.18 -3.50 18.54
N GLU A 86 -7.73 -4.43 17.73
CA GLU A 86 -7.70 -5.87 18.02
C GLU A 86 -6.26 -6.40 18.01
N ASP A 87 -5.46 -6.04 17.00
CA ASP A 87 -4.09 -6.50 16.88
C ASP A 87 -3.19 -5.90 17.98
N VAL A 88 -3.38 -4.64 18.34
CA VAL A 88 -2.62 -4.00 19.44
C VAL A 88 -2.97 -4.63 20.79
N GLU A 89 -4.23 -4.98 21.04
CA GLU A 89 -4.61 -5.66 22.28
C GLU A 89 -4.06 -7.10 22.34
N GLU A 90 -4.10 -7.84 21.23
CA GLU A 90 -3.47 -9.16 21.14
C GLU A 90 -1.95 -9.07 21.40
N ALA A 91 -1.28 -8.09 20.78
CA ALA A 91 0.13 -7.83 21.03
C ALA A 91 0.38 -7.45 22.50
N ARG A 92 -0.48 -6.64 23.12
CA ARG A 92 -0.34 -6.23 24.53
C ARG A 92 -0.29 -7.40 25.49
N HIS A 93 -1.02 -8.48 25.20
CA HIS A 93 -0.98 -9.70 26.01
C HIS A 93 0.34 -10.48 25.88
N ASN A 94 1.10 -10.26 24.81
CA ASN A 94 2.39 -10.92 24.56
C ASN A 94 3.57 -10.18 25.21
N PHE A 95 3.35 -9.02 25.83
CA PHE A 95 4.39 -8.23 26.50
C PHE A 95 4.06 -7.96 27.98
N GLU A 96 5.09 -7.93 28.83
CA GLU A 96 4.92 -7.62 30.26
C GLU A 96 4.47 -6.18 30.53
N ARG A 97 4.83 -5.24 29.65
CA ARG A 97 4.53 -3.82 29.79
C ARG A 97 3.90 -3.29 28.50
N PRO A 98 2.79 -2.53 28.59
CA PRO A 98 2.17 -1.92 27.41
C PRO A 98 3.13 -1.07 26.58
N LEU A 99 4.13 -0.43 27.23
CA LEU A 99 5.15 0.36 26.56
C LEU A 99 5.93 -0.44 25.50
N HIS A 100 6.15 -1.74 25.71
CA HIS A 100 6.89 -2.58 24.75
C HIS A 100 6.13 -2.79 23.44
N VAL A 101 4.81 -2.62 23.41
CA VAL A 101 4.04 -2.62 22.15
C VAL A 101 4.36 -1.38 21.31
N ILE A 102 4.56 -0.24 22.00
CA ILE A 102 4.91 1.04 21.37
C ILE A 102 6.34 0.99 20.86
N GLU A 103 7.28 0.56 21.70
CA GLU A 103 8.71 0.53 21.39
C GLU A 103 9.13 -0.65 20.49
N GLY A 104 8.27 -1.66 20.31
CA GLY A 104 8.51 -2.79 19.43
C GLY A 104 7.65 -2.73 18.16
N PRO A 105 6.52 -3.47 18.07
CA PRO A 105 5.73 -3.60 16.84
C PRO A 105 5.33 -2.28 16.17
N LEU A 106 4.95 -1.28 16.95
CA LEU A 106 4.54 0.03 16.42
C LEU A 106 5.73 0.84 15.90
N MET A 107 6.85 0.89 16.65
CA MET A 107 8.06 1.57 16.22
C MET A 107 8.70 0.88 15.00
N ASP A 108 8.76 -0.45 15.00
CA ASP A 108 9.25 -1.25 13.87
C ASP A 108 8.42 -0.99 12.61
N GLY A 109 7.09 -0.97 12.73
CA GLY A 109 6.21 -0.65 11.60
C GLY A 109 6.39 0.78 11.08
N MET A 110 6.58 1.76 11.98
CA MET A 110 6.86 3.14 11.57
C MET A 110 8.23 3.30 10.91
N ASN A 111 9.24 2.51 11.30
CA ASN A 111 10.57 2.49 10.65
C ASN A 111 10.52 1.93 9.22
N VAL A 112 9.51 1.14 8.86
CA VAL A 112 9.33 0.64 7.48
C VAL A 112 8.66 1.69 6.58
N VAL A 113 7.87 2.58 7.17
CA VAL A 113 7.20 3.69 6.46
C VAL A 113 8.17 4.86 6.19
N GLY A 114 9.23 5.00 7.00
CA GLY A 114 10.17 6.12 7.01
C GLY A 114 11.56 5.80 6.47
#